data_AF-A0A397TK71-F1
#
_entry.id   AF-A0A397TK71-F1
#
_cell.length_a   1.000
_cell.length_b   1.000
_cell.length_c   1.000
_cell.angle_alpha   90.00
_cell.angle_beta   90.00
_cell.angle_gamma   90.00
#
_symmetry.space_group_name_H-M   'P 1'
#
loop_
_entity.id
_entity.type
_entity.pdbx_description
1 polymer ?
#
loop_
_entity_poly.entity_id
_entity_poly.type
_entity_poly.pdbx_seq_one_letter_code
_entity_poly.pdbx_strand_id
1 'polypeptide(L)'
;MSYKINQALLTSYPNFAELYEQLTTEYLAPDGTTKELAKEIDQEEFIKERTEYLENITLHNALQQLTLHNDLKNYKEHKKILEILDELLSFAESKQYLNFHPSLEKNNYIFDTVEKAEIENVTKSLLGLTGEELIKRVENELDCLNDSKEFILNSIESKLTKQCEDIAKFYYPGEEANPKLLAAKASQLDKVLNRKNEELRMSKINIVENQLRLGERITTYLKVMKEILTNLWNLIEEFKFRHELEKNTTFNEFFSEIVKSLLLKLKVIRLQALTNVYDKKTVESLNVIRTNLIEEEKEKSTKLERLNNELMEYQSIGDEFEQIVQVYLDIIKQIETTEDDIRRIKEE
;
A
#
# COMPACT_ATOMS: atom_id res chain seq x y z
N MET A 1 -25.19 5.67 -16.11
CA MET A 1 -23.90 5.11 -15.65
C MET A 1 -24.15 3.96 -14.68
N SER A 2 -23.78 2.72 -15.02
CA SER A 2 -23.88 1.58 -14.08
C SER A 2 -22.51 1.36 -13.45
N TYR A 3 -22.28 1.97 -12.29
CA TYR A 3 -21.14 1.59 -11.46
C TYR A 3 -21.39 0.15 -10.99
N LYS A 4 -20.68 -0.81 -11.59
CA LYS A 4 -20.49 -2.13 -10.97
C LYS A 4 -19.68 -1.90 -9.70
N ILE A 5 -20.38 -1.52 -8.63
CA ILE A 5 -19.82 -1.55 -7.29
C ILE A 5 -19.40 -2.99 -7.03
N ASN A 6 -18.16 -3.18 -6.58
CA ASN A 6 -17.56 -4.48 -6.35
C ASN A 6 -18.55 -5.38 -5.60
N GLN A 7 -19.06 -6.42 -6.27
CA GLN A 7 -19.96 -7.41 -5.68
C GLN A 7 -19.39 -8.03 -4.39
N ALA A 8 -18.06 -8.04 -4.25
CA ALA A 8 -17.35 -8.44 -3.05
C ALA A 8 -17.67 -7.58 -1.80
N LEU A 9 -17.87 -6.25 -1.95
CA LEU A 9 -18.21 -5.35 -0.84
C LEU A 9 -19.69 -5.48 -0.42
N LEU A 10 -20.57 -5.78 -1.37
CA LEU A 10 -21.99 -6.04 -1.14
C LEU A 10 -22.18 -7.37 -0.38
N THR A 11 -21.35 -8.39 -0.65
CA THR A 11 -21.38 -9.66 0.10
C THR A 11 -20.81 -9.57 1.52
N SER A 12 -19.92 -8.61 1.80
CA SER A 12 -19.32 -8.45 3.14
C SER A 12 -20.19 -7.65 4.12
N TYR A 13 -21.10 -6.81 3.63
CA TYR A 13 -21.96 -5.95 4.45
C TYR A 13 -23.40 -5.95 3.92
N PRO A 14 -24.26 -6.90 4.34
CA PRO A 14 -25.60 -7.08 3.79
C PRO A 14 -26.51 -5.87 4.02
N ASN A 15 -26.40 -5.21 5.18
CA ASN A 15 -27.21 -4.02 5.48
C ASN A 15 -26.88 -2.82 4.56
N PHE A 16 -25.62 -2.72 4.10
CA PHE A 16 -25.22 -1.68 3.15
C PHE A 16 -25.68 -2.00 1.73
N ALA A 17 -25.76 -3.30 1.38
CA ALA A 17 -26.32 -3.76 0.12
C ALA A 17 -27.82 -3.46 0.03
N GLU A 18 -28.58 -3.74 1.09
CA GLU A 18 -30.02 -3.42 1.14
C GLU A 18 -30.26 -1.90 1.05
N LEU A 19 -29.46 -1.08 1.76
CA LEU A 19 -29.58 0.37 1.69
C LEU A 19 -29.19 0.94 0.31
N TYR A 20 -28.18 0.36 -0.34
CA TYR A 20 -27.81 0.73 -1.69
C TYR A 20 -28.87 0.33 -2.72
N GLU A 21 -29.45 -0.87 -2.58
CA GLU A 21 -30.59 -1.30 -3.39
C GLU A 21 -31.77 -0.35 -3.18
N GLN A 22 -32.16 -0.04 -1.94
CA GLN A 22 -33.23 0.91 -1.64
C GLN A 22 -32.98 2.30 -2.24
N LEU A 23 -31.76 2.84 -2.12
CA LEU A 23 -31.42 4.15 -2.68
C LEU A 23 -31.48 4.15 -4.22
N THR A 24 -31.08 3.07 -4.88
CA THR A 24 -31.12 2.96 -6.35
C THR A 24 -32.53 2.60 -6.87
N THR A 25 -33.33 1.87 -6.10
CA THR A 25 -34.71 1.51 -6.47
C THR A 25 -35.72 2.61 -6.18
N GLU A 26 -35.55 3.40 -5.12
CA GLU A 26 -36.53 4.42 -4.74
C GLU A 26 -36.10 5.84 -5.11
N TYR A 27 -34.82 6.19 -4.92
CA TYR A 27 -34.43 7.60 -4.91
C TYR A 27 -33.59 8.03 -6.11
N LEU A 28 -32.74 7.19 -6.69
CA LEU A 28 -31.75 7.61 -7.70
C LEU A 28 -32.04 7.09 -9.12
N ALA A 29 -31.96 7.98 -10.10
CA ALA A 29 -31.94 7.66 -11.53
C ALA A 29 -30.53 7.21 -11.97
N PRO A 30 -30.37 6.57 -13.15
CA PRO A 30 -29.08 6.00 -13.61
C PRO A 30 -27.96 7.03 -13.84
N ASP A 31 -28.26 8.33 -13.74
CA ASP A 31 -27.30 9.44 -13.86
C ASP A 31 -26.98 10.14 -12.52
N GLY A 32 -27.56 9.65 -11.41
CA GLY A 32 -27.29 10.17 -10.05
C GLY A 32 -28.21 11.29 -9.59
N THR A 33 -29.24 11.64 -10.36
CA THR A 33 -30.31 12.58 -9.99
C THR A 33 -31.44 11.87 -9.25
N THR A 34 -32.21 12.61 -8.45
CA THR A 34 -33.39 12.06 -7.76
C THR A 34 -34.46 11.64 -8.78
N LYS A 35 -35.13 10.50 -8.59
CA LYS A 35 -36.16 10.01 -9.54
C LYS A 35 -37.32 10.98 -9.74
N GLU A 36 -37.67 11.76 -8.72
CA GLU A 36 -38.68 12.82 -8.79
C GLU A 36 -38.23 13.93 -9.74
N LEU A 37 -36.98 14.38 -9.59
CA LEU A 37 -36.37 15.42 -10.39
C LEU A 37 -36.16 14.98 -11.86
N ALA A 38 -35.81 13.72 -12.08
CA ALA A 38 -35.74 13.16 -13.45
C ALA A 38 -37.13 13.09 -14.11
N LYS A 39 -38.17 12.72 -13.35
CA LYS A 39 -39.55 12.72 -13.85
C LYS A 39 -40.06 14.13 -14.13
N GLU A 40 -39.71 15.12 -13.32
CA GLU A 40 -40.02 16.53 -13.56
C GLU A 40 -39.32 17.07 -14.81
N ILE A 41 -38.05 16.71 -15.02
CA ILE A 41 -37.29 17.10 -16.23
C ILE A 41 -37.88 16.49 -17.50
N ASP A 42 -38.38 15.25 -17.43
CA ASP A 42 -38.95 14.51 -18.57
C ASP A 42 -40.42 14.86 -18.85
N GLN A 43 -41.08 15.65 -18.00
CA GLN A 43 -42.43 16.15 -18.28
C GLN A 43 -42.39 17.05 -19.52
N GLU A 44 -43.28 16.77 -20.48
CA GLU A 44 -43.42 17.60 -21.69
C GLU A 44 -43.72 19.07 -21.35
N GLU A 45 -44.34 19.33 -20.21
CA GLU A 45 -44.59 20.67 -19.68
C GLU A 45 -43.28 21.39 -19.30
N PHE A 46 -42.35 20.72 -18.62
CA PHE A 46 -41.04 21.30 -18.31
C PHE A 46 -40.19 21.55 -19.56
N ILE A 47 -40.28 20.66 -20.56
CA ILE A 47 -39.61 20.88 -21.85
C ILE A 47 -40.19 22.13 -22.53
N LYS A 48 -41.51 22.30 -22.53
CA LYS A 48 -42.19 23.49 -23.10
C LYS A 48 -41.84 24.77 -22.35
N GLU A 49 -41.90 24.77 -21.03
CA GLU A 49 -41.52 25.91 -20.19
C GLU A 49 -40.04 26.27 -20.38
N ARG A 50 -39.16 25.25 -20.48
CA ARG A 50 -37.74 25.47 -20.75
C ARG A 50 -37.52 26.03 -22.14
N THR A 51 -38.22 25.55 -23.17
CA THR A 51 -38.11 26.11 -24.52
C THR A 51 -38.60 27.56 -24.54
N GLU A 52 -39.72 27.86 -23.90
CA GLU A 52 -40.27 29.22 -23.80
C GLU A 52 -39.31 30.15 -23.03
N TYR A 53 -38.73 29.66 -21.94
CA TYR A 53 -37.71 30.40 -21.20
C TYR A 53 -36.45 30.68 -22.03
N LEU A 54 -35.95 29.68 -22.77
CA LEU A 54 -34.80 29.85 -23.64
C LEU A 54 -35.10 30.80 -24.81
N GLU A 55 -36.28 30.71 -25.41
CA GLU A 55 -36.75 31.66 -26.43
C GLU A 55 -36.77 33.08 -25.87
N ASN A 56 -37.37 33.27 -24.69
CA ASN A 56 -37.41 34.57 -24.01
C ASN A 56 -36.01 35.09 -23.67
N ILE A 57 -35.08 34.23 -23.23
CA ILE A 57 -33.68 34.61 -23.00
C ILE A 57 -33.00 35.01 -24.30
N THR A 58 -33.19 34.26 -25.39
CA THR A 58 -32.54 34.59 -26.66
C THR A 58 -33.02 35.94 -27.20
N LEU A 59 -34.32 36.22 -27.06
CA LEU A 59 -34.90 37.52 -27.39
C LEU A 59 -34.37 38.63 -26.48
N HIS A 60 -34.31 38.40 -25.17
CA HIS A 60 -33.76 39.35 -24.21
C HIS A 60 -32.28 39.65 -24.48
N ASN A 61 -31.45 38.64 -24.73
CA ASN A 61 -30.05 38.81 -25.08
C ASN A 61 -29.87 39.49 -26.45
N ALA A 62 -30.72 39.18 -27.44
CA ALA A 62 -30.69 39.84 -28.73
C ALA A 62 -31.02 41.34 -28.57
N LEU A 63 -32.03 41.67 -27.76
CA LEU A 63 -32.40 43.04 -27.41
C LEU A 63 -31.28 43.74 -26.63
N GLN A 64 -30.75 43.13 -25.58
CA GLN A 64 -29.64 43.68 -24.79
C GLN A 64 -28.41 43.92 -25.66
N GLN A 65 -28.08 43.00 -26.57
CA GLN A 65 -26.97 43.19 -27.49
C GLN A 65 -27.25 44.27 -28.56
N LEU A 66 -28.51 44.50 -28.95
CA LEU A 66 -28.86 45.64 -29.81
C LEU A 66 -28.68 46.97 -29.07
N THR A 67 -29.03 47.00 -27.79
CA THR A 67 -28.80 48.15 -26.91
C THR A 67 -27.29 48.42 -26.73
N LEU A 68 -26.49 47.38 -26.48
CA LEU A 68 -25.05 47.48 -26.27
C LEU A 68 -24.25 47.83 -27.54
N HIS A 69 -24.59 47.24 -28.70
CA HIS A 69 -23.84 47.49 -29.93
C HIS A 69 -24.17 48.84 -30.59
N ASN A 70 -25.27 49.50 -30.21
CA ASN A 70 -25.56 50.87 -30.63
C ASN A 70 -25.52 51.02 -32.18
N ASP A 71 -26.01 50.01 -32.90
CA ASP A 71 -25.98 49.95 -34.36
C ASP A 71 -26.90 50.99 -35.04
N LEU A 72 -27.70 51.73 -34.25
CA LEU A 72 -28.61 52.78 -34.72
C LEU A 72 -28.01 54.19 -34.64
N LYS A 73 -26.68 54.33 -34.62
CA LYS A 73 -26.03 55.65 -34.69
C LYS A 73 -26.34 56.46 -35.95
N ASN A 74 -26.95 55.86 -36.97
CA ASN A 74 -27.14 56.50 -38.27
C ASN A 74 -28.43 57.32 -38.45
N TYR A 75 -29.39 57.32 -37.50
CA TYR A 75 -30.60 58.14 -37.62
C TYR A 75 -30.98 58.75 -36.27
N LYS A 76 -31.01 60.08 -36.20
CA LYS A 76 -31.20 60.87 -34.96
C LYS A 76 -32.51 60.57 -34.22
N GLU A 77 -33.51 60.02 -34.91
CA GLU A 77 -34.82 59.66 -34.35
C GLU A 77 -34.77 58.35 -33.55
N HIS A 78 -33.86 57.43 -33.90
CA HIS A 78 -33.71 56.14 -33.22
C HIS A 78 -32.84 56.20 -31.96
N LYS A 79 -32.14 57.32 -31.72
CA LYS A 79 -31.35 57.51 -30.48
C LYS A 79 -32.24 57.66 -29.25
N LYS A 80 -33.36 58.38 -29.39
CA LYS A 80 -34.37 58.51 -28.32
C LYS A 80 -35.07 57.18 -28.03
N ILE A 81 -35.30 56.39 -29.07
CA ILE A 81 -35.91 55.06 -28.96
C ILE A 81 -34.95 54.08 -28.26
N LEU A 82 -33.65 54.20 -28.50
CA LEU A 82 -32.62 53.41 -27.82
C LEU A 82 -32.48 53.78 -26.33
N GLU A 83 -32.56 55.08 -26.01
CA GLU A 83 -32.58 55.57 -24.63
C GLU A 83 -33.82 55.06 -23.88
N ILE A 84 -35.00 55.10 -24.52
CA ILE A 84 -36.25 54.52 -23.97
C ILE A 84 -36.13 53.00 -23.80
N LEU A 85 -35.53 52.29 -24.77
CA LEU A 85 -35.35 50.83 -24.68
C LEU A 85 -34.37 50.43 -23.57
N ASP A 86 -33.31 51.20 -23.34
CA ASP A 86 -32.33 50.99 -22.26
C ASP A 86 -32.96 51.27 -20.89
N GLU A 87 -33.79 52.32 -20.79
CA GLU A 87 -34.60 52.60 -19.61
C GLU A 87 -35.59 51.46 -19.33
N LEU A 88 -36.26 50.92 -20.35
CA LEU A 88 -37.22 49.80 -20.23
C LEU A 88 -36.53 48.46 -19.90
N LEU A 89 -35.32 48.22 -20.42
CA LEU A 89 -34.53 47.01 -20.10
C LEU A 89 -34.02 47.06 -18.65
N SER A 90 -33.42 48.19 -18.26
CA SER A 90 -32.98 48.45 -16.88
C SER A 90 -34.14 48.35 -15.89
N PHE A 91 -35.32 48.79 -16.32
CA PHE A 91 -36.55 48.66 -15.56
C PHE A 91 -37.04 47.20 -15.44
N ALA A 92 -36.97 46.41 -16.51
CA ALA A 92 -37.34 44.99 -16.48
C ALA A 92 -36.41 44.19 -15.56
N GLU A 93 -35.11 44.51 -15.55
CA GLU A 93 -34.15 43.98 -14.58
C GLU A 93 -34.53 44.41 -13.16
N SER A 94 -34.87 45.69 -12.93
CA SER A 94 -35.35 46.20 -11.64
C SER A 94 -36.60 45.48 -11.12
N LYS A 95 -37.49 45.03 -12.01
CA LYS A 95 -38.70 44.28 -11.65
C LYS A 95 -38.40 42.90 -11.07
N GLN A 96 -37.36 42.21 -11.57
CA GLN A 96 -36.89 40.97 -10.95
C GLN A 96 -36.33 41.20 -9.55
N TYR A 97 -35.65 42.33 -9.33
CA TYR A 97 -35.18 42.72 -7.99
C TYR A 97 -36.31 43.17 -7.06
N LEU A 98 -37.43 43.66 -7.59
CA LEU A 98 -38.61 44.05 -6.81
C LEU A 98 -39.47 42.87 -6.34
N ASN A 99 -39.39 41.70 -7.03
CA ASN A 99 -40.08 40.47 -6.66
C ASN A 99 -39.48 39.72 -5.45
N PHE A 100 -38.41 40.24 -4.84
CA PHE A 100 -37.97 39.74 -3.53
C PHE A 100 -38.94 40.20 -2.44
N HIS A 101 -40.00 39.42 -2.22
CA HIS A 101 -40.72 39.43 -0.95
C HIS A 101 -40.03 38.48 0.02
N PRO A 102 -39.37 38.95 1.09
CA PRO A 102 -39.01 38.09 2.21
C PRO A 102 -40.30 37.84 3.01
N SER A 103 -41.21 37.03 2.48
CA SER A 103 -42.40 36.61 3.22
C SER A 103 -42.69 35.13 2.99
N LEU A 104 -42.03 34.33 3.84
CA LEU A 104 -42.62 33.23 4.61
C LEU A 104 -43.17 32.04 3.83
N GLU A 105 -42.29 31.06 3.56
CA GLU A 105 -42.66 29.65 3.68
C GLU A 105 -43.12 29.38 5.13
N LYS A 106 -44.41 29.58 5.42
CA LYS A 106 -45.04 29.06 6.64
C LYS A 106 -45.36 27.58 6.43
N ASN A 107 -44.34 26.74 6.47
CA ASN A 107 -44.51 25.37 6.94
C ASN A 107 -44.58 25.39 8.47
N ASN A 108 -45.65 24.80 8.98
CA ASN A 108 -45.99 24.46 10.37
C ASN A 108 -44.87 24.56 11.42
N TYR A 109 -45.04 25.44 12.42
CA TYR A 109 -45.26 25.12 13.84
C TYR A 109 -44.87 26.31 14.76
N ILE A 110 -45.85 26.74 15.56
CA ILE A 110 -45.72 27.24 16.95
C ILE A 110 -44.95 28.56 17.14
N PHE A 111 -45.62 29.69 16.87
CA PHE A 111 -45.73 30.79 17.84
C PHE A 111 -46.77 31.81 17.34
N ASP A 112 -48.04 31.46 17.46
CA ASP A 112 -49.13 32.43 17.39
C ASP A 112 -49.33 32.99 18.80
N THR A 113 -48.83 34.21 19.03
CA THR A 113 -49.52 35.29 19.74
C THR A 113 -48.56 36.47 19.83
N VAL A 114 -48.75 37.45 18.95
CA VAL A 114 -48.80 38.89 19.24
C VAL A 114 -48.90 39.61 17.89
N GLU A 115 -49.85 40.54 17.80
CA GLU A 115 -50.05 41.53 16.72
C GLU A 115 -50.64 41.04 15.39
N LYS A 116 -51.95 40.76 15.45
CA LYS A 116 -52.88 41.12 14.37
C LYS A 116 -53.06 42.63 14.35
N ALA A 117 -52.15 43.34 13.70
CA ALA A 117 -52.37 44.70 13.23
C ALA A 117 -51.53 44.89 11.94
N GLU A 118 -52.15 45.41 10.89
CA GLU A 118 -51.53 45.80 9.61
C GLU A 118 -51.25 44.68 8.56
N ILE A 119 -52.31 44.04 8.04
CA ILE A 119 -52.21 43.16 6.84
C ILE A 119 -52.83 43.81 5.58
N GLU A 120 -53.10 45.11 5.56
CA GLU A 120 -53.70 45.76 4.37
C GLU A 120 -52.77 46.66 3.54
N ASN A 121 -51.48 46.80 3.86
CA ASN A 121 -50.60 47.72 3.12
C ASN A 121 -49.14 47.26 2.96
N VAL A 122 -48.92 46.00 2.61
CA VAL A 122 -47.57 45.52 2.23
C VAL A 122 -47.55 44.97 0.81
N THR A 123 -47.95 45.81 -0.15
CA THR A 123 -47.53 45.72 -1.57
C THR A 123 -46.40 46.70 -1.88
N LYS A 124 -45.70 47.18 -0.84
CA LYS A 124 -44.52 48.03 -0.99
C LYS A 124 -43.29 47.14 -0.96
N SER A 125 -42.68 46.94 -2.13
CA SER A 125 -41.29 46.47 -2.19
C SER A 125 -40.38 47.51 -1.51
N LEU A 126 -39.15 47.13 -1.14
CA LEU A 126 -38.21 47.82 -0.22
C LEU A 126 -38.02 49.36 -0.43
N LEU A 127 -38.43 49.89 -1.59
CA LEU A 127 -38.29 51.29 -2.01
C LEU A 127 -39.64 52.04 -2.19
N GLY A 128 -40.78 51.44 -1.84
CA GLY A 128 -42.08 52.11 -1.91
C GLY A 128 -42.64 52.31 -3.33
N LEU A 129 -42.09 51.64 -4.34
CA LEU A 129 -42.62 51.62 -5.71
C LEU A 129 -43.71 50.55 -5.84
N THR A 130 -44.89 50.96 -6.29
CA THR A 130 -46.04 50.07 -6.50
C THR A 130 -45.95 49.44 -7.88
N GLY A 131 -46.14 48.11 -7.99
CA GLY A 131 -46.14 47.40 -9.28
C GLY A 131 -47.08 48.02 -10.32
N GLU A 132 -48.14 48.69 -9.88
CA GLU A 132 -49.13 49.37 -10.72
C GLU A 132 -48.63 50.69 -11.33
N GLU A 133 -47.79 51.46 -10.64
CA GLU A 133 -47.17 52.68 -11.20
C GLU A 133 -46.10 52.33 -12.23
N LEU A 134 -45.42 51.20 -11.98
CA LEU A 134 -44.44 50.63 -12.89
C LEU A 134 -45.09 50.15 -14.19
N ILE A 135 -46.24 49.46 -14.09
CA ILE A 135 -47.01 49.02 -15.27
C ILE A 135 -47.51 50.21 -16.09
N LYS A 136 -48.04 51.27 -15.46
CA LYS A 136 -48.49 52.48 -16.15
C LYS A 136 -47.36 53.23 -16.87
N ARG A 137 -46.14 53.22 -16.33
CA ARG A 137 -44.96 53.81 -16.98
C ARG A 137 -44.57 53.03 -18.23
N VAL A 138 -44.57 51.70 -18.13
CA VAL A 138 -44.28 50.80 -19.25
C VAL A 138 -45.35 50.90 -20.34
N GLU A 139 -46.63 50.99 -20.00
CA GLU A 139 -47.73 51.10 -20.96
C GLU A 139 -47.62 52.36 -21.85
N ASN A 140 -47.27 53.52 -21.26
CA ASN A 140 -47.10 54.77 -22.01
C ASN A 140 -45.88 54.75 -22.95
N GLU A 141 -44.82 54.02 -22.58
CA GLU A 141 -43.63 53.87 -23.42
C GLU A 141 -43.80 52.75 -24.47
N LEU A 142 -44.65 51.77 -24.20
CA LEU A 142 -45.03 50.70 -25.12
C LEU A 142 -45.85 51.23 -26.32
N ASP A 143 -46.70 52.24 -26.11
CA ASP A 143 -47.44 52.88 -27.19
C ASP A 143 -46.52 53.60 -28.19
N CYS A 144 -45.42 54.21 -27.71
CA CYS A 144 -44.39 54.79 -28.57
C CYS A 144 -43.53 53.72 -29.29
N LEU A 145 -43.41 52.53 -28.69
CA LEU A 145 -42.66 51.40 -29.25
C LEU A 145 -43.46 50.61 -30.29
N ASN A 146 -44.79 50.69 -30.32
CA ASN A 146 -45.60 49.96 -31.29
C ASN A 146 -45.26 50.32 -32.75
N ASP A 147 -44.96 51.59 -33.03
CA ASP A 147 -44.54 52.06 -34.36
C ASP A 147 -43.10 51.63 -34.73
N SER A 148 -42.27 51.30 -33.74
CA SER A 148 -40.88 50.86 -33.93
C SER A 148 -40.68 49.35 -33.72
N LYS A 149 -41.71 48.64 -33.27
CA LYS A 149 -41.70 47.19 -33.03
C LYS A 149 -41.38 46.41 -34.29
N GLU A 150 -41.93 46.80 -35.44
CA GLU A 150 -41.65 46.15 -36.72
C GLU A 150 -40.17 46.33 -37.14
N PHE A 151 -39.58 47.49 -36.86
CA PHE A 151 -38.18 47.76 -37.15
C PHE A 151 -37.22 47.01 -36.22
N ILE A 152 -37.56 46.92 -34.93
CA ILE A 152 -36.81 46.15 -33.93
C ILE A 152 -36.88 44.65 -34.25
N LEU A 153 -38.07 44.14 -34.59
CA LEU A 153 -38.27 42.74 -34.98
C LEU A 153 -37.43 42.39 -36.22
N ASN A 154 -37.50 43.21 -37.28
CA ASN A 154 -36.70 42.99 -38.49
C ASN A 154 -35.19 43.05 -38.22
N SER A 155 -34.75 43.91 -37.30
CA SER A 155 -33.34 44.01 -36.89
C SER A 155 -32.89 42.77 -36.12
N ILE A 156 -33.70 42.28 -35.18
CA ILE A 156 -33.46 41.04 -34.42
C ILE A 156 -33.41 39.85 -35.38
N GLU A 157 -34.38 39.71 -36.27
CA GLU A 157 -34.44 38.64 -37.26
C GLU A 157 -33.20 38.66 -38.17
N SER A 158 -32.79 39.84 -38.66
CA SER A 158 -31.59 39.96 -39.49
C SER A 158 -30.29 39.58 -38.75
N LYS A 159 -30.26 39.70 -37.42
CA LYS A 159 -29.10 39.36 -36.60
C LYS A 159 -29.10 37.88 -36.22
N LEU A 160 -30.23 37.34 -35.82
CA LEU A 160 -30.39 35.90 -35.55
C LEU A 160 -30.09 35.09 -36.82
N THR A 161 -30.55 35.54 -37.98
CA THR A 161 -30.22 34.91 -39.27
C THR A 161 -28.72 34.95 -39.55
N LYS A 162 -28.04 36.08 -39.33
CA LYS A 162 -26.56 36.15 -39.45
C LYS A 162 -25.85 35.22 -38.48
N GLN A 163 -26.28 35.13 -37.22
CA GLN A 163 -25.69 34.22 -36.25
C GLN A 163 -25.88 32.75 -36.66
N CYS A 164 -27.07 32.38 -37.13
CA CYS A 164 -27.33 31.05 -37.68
C CYS A 164 -26.47 30.79 -38.94
N GLU A 165 -26.29 31.77 -39.81
CA GLU A 165 -25.42 31.68 -40.99
C GLU A 165 -23.95 31.50 -40.60
N ASP A 166 -23.46 32.22 -39.59
CA ASP A 166 -22.07 32.14 -39.14
C ASP A 166 -21.77 30.78 -38.47
N ILE A 167 -22.71 30.26 -37.68
CA ILE A 167 -22.63 28.91 -37.11
C ILE A 167 -22.63 27.86 -38.23
N ALA A 168 -23.48 28.03 -39.24
CA ALA A 168 -23.54 27.13 -40.39
C ALA A 168 -22.25 27.18 -41.24
N LYS A 169 -21.69 28.37 -41.46
CA LYS A 169 -20.40 28.56 -42.17
C LYS A 169 -19.23 27.92 -41.42
N PHE A 170 -19.22 27.99 -40.09
CA PHE A 170 -18.18 27.35 -39.28
C PHE A 170 -18.23 25.82 -39.41
N TYR A 171 -19.43 25.24 -39.47
CA TYR A 171 -19.60 23.79 -39.59
C TYR A 171 -19.40 23.27 -41.02
N TYR A 172 -19.81 24.03 -42.04
CA TYR A 172 -19.65 23.71 -43.45
C TYR A 172 -18.69 24.71 -44.16
N PRO A 173 -17.38 24.68 -43.86
CA PRO A 173 -16.45 25.57 -44.53
C PRO A 173 -16.27 25.15 -45.99
N GLY A 174 -16.74 25.98 -46.94
CA GLY A 174 -16.46 25.81 -48.37
C GLY A 174 -17.66 25.76 -49.32
N GLU A 175 -18.90 25.85 -48.82
CA GLU A 175 -20.09 25.97 -49.69
C GLU A 175 -20.59 27.43 -49.68
N GLU A 176 -20.42 28.16 -50.79
CA GLU A 176 -21.13 29.42 -51.04
C GLU A 176 -22.63 29.14 -51.19
N ALA A 177 -23.32 29.00 -50.06
CA ALA A 177 -24.72 28.64 -50.03
C ALA A 177 -25.60 29.89 -49.89
N ASN A 178 -26.60 29.98 -50.77
CA ASN A 178 -27.70 30.94 -50.65
C ASN A 178 -28.22 31.00 -49.20
N PRO A 179 -28.67 32.17 -48.69
CA PRO A 179 -29.12 32.33 -47.29
C PRO A 179 -30.24 31.34 -46.92
N LYS A 180 -31.09 30.97 -47.88
CA LYS A 180 -32.13 29.94 -47.69
C LYS A 180 -31.58 28.52 -47.48
N LEU A 181 -30.45 28.17 -48.10
CA LEU A 181 -29.79 26.88 -47.93
C LEU A 181 -29.02 26.84 -46.60
N LEU A 182 -28.43 27.96 -46.17
CA LEU A 182 -27.80 28.07 -44.85
C LEU A 182 -28.83 27.93 -43.73
N ALA A 183 -30.00 28.57 -43.85
CA ALA A 183 -31.10 28.40 -42.88
C ALA A 183 -31.63 26.95 -42.83
N ALA A 184 -31.76 26.28 -43.98
CA ALA A 184 -32.14 24.87 -44.04
C ALA A 184 -31.05 23.94 -43.49
N LYS A 185 -29.77 24.31 -43.57
CA LYS A 185 -28.65 23.58 -42.97
C LYS A 185 -28.51 23.83 -41.47
N ALA A 186 -28.84 25.04 -41.00
CA ALA A 186 -28.88 25.36 -39.58
C ALA A 186 -29.92 24.51 -38.84
N SER A 187 -31.11 24.29 -39.42
CA SER A 187 -32.12 23.39 -38.82
C SER A 187 -31.73 21.90 -38.87
N GLN A 188 -30.83 21.52 -39.76
CA GLN A 188 -30.25 20.16 -39.78
C GLN A 188 -29.11 19.99 -38.78
N LEU A 189 -28.50 21.09 -38.32
CA LEU A 189 -27.37 21.07 -37.40
C LEU A 189 -27.74 20.43 -36.06
N ASP A 190 -28.97 20.64 -35.56
CA ASP A 190 -29.44 20.03 -34.32
C ASP A 190 -29.43 18.50 -34.40
N LYS A 191 -29.88 17.94 -35.53
CA LYS A 191 -29.87 16.49 -35.75
C LYS A 191 -28.45 15.94 -35.80
N VAL A 192 -27.54 16.68 -36.44
CA VAL A 192 -26.12 16.32 -36.53
C VAL A 192 -25.44 16.43 -35.17
N LEU A 193 -25.74 17.46 -34.39
CA LEU A 193 -25.22 17.69 -33.05
C LEU A 193 -25.69 16.59 -32.10
N ASN A 194 -26.97 16.22 -32.13
CA ASN A 194 -27.51 15.13 -31.32
C ASN A 194 -26.86 13.80 -31.68
N ARG A 195 -26.70 13.50 -32.98
CA ARG A 195 -25.96 12.31 -33.43
C ARG A 195 -24.50 12.32 -32.94
N LYS A 196 -23.81 13.46 -32.98
CA LYS A 196 -22.44 13.58 -32.48
C LYS A 196 -22.35 13.42 -30.97
N ASN A 197 -23.31 13.96 -30.23
CA ASN A 197 -23.41 13.76 -28.78
C ASN A 197 -23.63 12.28 -28.44
N GLU A 198 -24.47 11.58 -29.19
CA GLU A 198 -24.66 10.13 -29.03
C GLU A 198 -23.39 9.34 -29.36
N GLU A 199 -22.72 9.64 -30.48
CA GLU A 199 -21.44 9.04 -30.86
C GLU A 199 -20.39 9.25 -29.76
N LEU A 200 -20.32 10.46 -29.20
CA LEU A 200 -19.40 10.80 -28.11
C LEU A 200 -19.77 10.05 -26.82
N ARG A 201 -21.07 9.94 -26.50
CA ARG A 201 -21.55 9.17 -25.34
C ARG A 201 -21.19 7.69 -25.47
N MET A 202 -21.42 7.09 -26.64
CA MET A 202 -21.04 5.70 -26.92
C MET A 202 -19.52 5.52 -26.87
N SER A 203 -18.75 6.47 -27.41
CA SER A 203 -17.29 6.43 -27.31
C SER A 203 -16.80 6.50 -25.86
N LYS A 204 -17.42 7.34 -25.01
CA LYS A 204 -17.11 7.41 -23.57
C LYS A 204 -17.39 6.07 -22.88
N ILE A 205 -18.52 5.44 -23.17
CA ILE A 205 -18.88 4.13 -22.62
C ILE A 205 -17.82 3.08 -23.03
N ASN A 206 -17.48 3.04 -24.32
CA ASN A 206 -16.47 2.11 -24.84
C ASN A 206 -15.09 2.33 -24.22
N ILE A 207 -14.69 3.58 -23.95
CA ILE A 207 -13.42 3.87 -23.26
C ILE A 207 -13.42 3.28 -21.86
N VAL A 208 -14.50 3.46 -21.10
CA VAL A 208 -14.62 2.92 -19.74
C VAL A 208 -14.62 1.39 -19.76
N GLU A 209 -15.34 0.77 -20.69
CA GLU A 209 -15.36 -0.69 -20.83
C GLU A 209 -13.96 -1.24 -21.20
N ASN A 210 -13.25 -0.58 -22.10
CA ASN A 210 -11.87 -0.93 -22.46
C ASN A 210 -10.90 -0.78 -21.29
N GLN A 211 -11.07 0.25 -20.45
CA GLN A 211 -10.28 0.42 -19.23
C GLN A 211 -10.53 -0.72 -18.24
N LEU A 212 -11.78 -1.13 -18.05
CA LEU A 212 -12.13 -2.25 -17.18
C LEU A 212 -11.53 -3.55 -17.70
N ARG A 213 -11.70 -3.84 -19.00
CA ARG A 213 -11.12 -5.02 -19.66
C ARG A 213 -9.58 -5.04 -19.57
N LEU A 214 -8.93 -3.89 -19.70
CA LEU A 214 -7.48 -3.78 -19.50
C LEU A 214 -7.11 -4.11 -18.05
N GLY A 215 -7.87 -3.59 -17.08
CA GLY A 215 -7.71 -3.92 -15.66
C GLY A 215 -7.81 -5.42 -15.40
N GLU A 216 -8.84 -6.09 -15.91
CA GLU A 216 -9.01 -7.56 -15.82
C GLU A 216 -7.83 -8.32 -16.46
N ARG A 217 -7.33 -7.82 -17.59
CA ARG A 217 -6.18 -8.44 -18.25
C ARG A 217 -4.90 -8.27 -17.43
N ILE A 218 -4.70 -7.12 -16.80
CA ILE A 218 -3.54 -6.89 -15.92
C ILE A 218 -3.62 -7.79 -14.69
N THR A 219 -4.78 -7.90 -14.04
CA THR A 219 -4.93 -8.75 -12.84
C THR A 219 -4.72 -10.22 -13.16
N THR A 220 -5.19 -10.70 -14.32
CA THR A 220 -4.91 -12.07 -14.79
C THR A 220 -3.43 -12.29 -15.07
N TYR A 221 -2.74 -11.34 -15.73
CA TYR A 221 -1.28 -11.43 -15.91
C TYR A 221 -0.52 -11.48 -14.58
N LEU A 222 -0.88 -10.61 -13.63
CA LEU A 222 -0.25 -10.60 -12.31
C LEU A 222 -0.50 -11.91 -11.54
N LYS A 223 -1.70 -12.49 -11.67
CA LYS A 223 -2.02 -13.81 -11.09
C LYS A 223 -1.12 -14.90 -11.66
N VAL A 224 -0.96 -14.97 -12.98
CA VAL A 224 -0.08 -15.95 -13.63
C VAL A 224 1.37 -15.74 -13.22
N MET A 225 1.86 -14.49 -13.15
CA MET A 225 3.21 -14.22 -12.66
C MET A 225 3.41 -14.69 -11.22
N LYS A 226 2.41 -14.47 -10.35
CA LYS A 226 2.45 -14.95 -8.97
C LYS A 226 2.50 -16.48 -8.91
N GLU A 227 1.69 -17.18 -9.70
CA GLU A 227 1.68 -18.64 -9.78
C GLU A 227 3.03 -19.19 -10.26
N ILE A 228 3.64 -18.57 -11.27
CA ILE A 228 4.99 -18.93 -11.75
C ILE A 228 6.01 -18.71 -10.63
N LEU A 229 5.96 -17.57 -9.93
CA LEU A 229 6.88 -17.28 -8.85
C LEU A 229 6.75 -18.27 -7.69
N THR A 230 5.53 -18.64 -7.31
CA THR A 230 5.31 -19.64 -6.26
C THR A 230 5.78 -21.03 -6.68
N ASN A 231 5.56 -21.41 -7.95
CA ASN A 231 6.06 -22.69 -8.46
C ASN A 231 7.58 -22.72 -8.51
N LEU A 232 8.21 -21.62 -8.92
CA LEU A 232 9.67 -21.50 -8.95
C LEU A 232 10.26 -21.47 -7.54
N TRP A 233 9.58 -20.83 -6.59
CA TRP A 233 9.96 -20.88 -5.17
C TRP A 233 9.89 -22.31 -4.63
N ASN A 234 8.78 -23.01 -4.83
CA ASN A 234 8.62 -24.39 -4.40
C ASN A 234 9.68 -25.30 -5.05
N LEU A 235 9.99 -25.10 -6.33
CA LEU A 235 11.02 -25.87 -7.02
C LEU A 235 12.43 -25.60 -6.46
N ILE A 236 12.73 -24.34 -6.14
CA ILE A 236 13.99 -23.99 -5.45
C ILE A 236 14.04 -24.61 -4.07
N GLU A 237 12.94 -24.59 -3.32
CA GLU A 237 12.85 -25.17 -1.99
C GLU A 237 13.04 -26.69 -2.04
N GLU A 238 12.34 -27.38 -2.94
CA GLU A 238 12.51 -28.82 -3.14
C GLU A 238 13.94 -29.17 -3.60
N PHE A 239 14.50 -28.42 -4.54
CA PHE A 239 15.84 -28.74 -5.06
C PHE A 239 16.95 -28.41 -4.04
N LYS A 240 16.93 -27.21 -3.45
CA LYS A 240 17.98 -26.80 -2.51
C LYS A 240 17.88 -27.49 -1.16
N PHE A 241 16.69 -27.78 -0.65
CA PHE A 241 16.57 -28.44 0.64
C PHE A 241 16.55 -29.95 0.48
N ARG A 242 15.63 -30.51 -0.31
CA ARG A 242 15.47 -31.97 -0.33
C ARG A 242 16.62 -32.65 -1.05
N HIS A 243 16.93 -32.24 -2.28
CA HIS A 243 17.97 -32.92 -3.06
C HIS A 243 19.39 -32.68 -2.54
N GLU A 244 19.75 -31.47 -2.12
CA GLU A 244 21.09 -31.27 -1.52
C GLU A 244 21.21 -31.94 -0.14
N LEU A 245 20.14 -32.01 0.67
CA LEU A 245 20.19 -32.79 1.91
C LEU A 245 20.38 -34.28 1.61
N GLU A 246 19.58 -34.86 0.71
CA GLU A 246 19.71 -36.28 0.32
C GLU A 246 21.09 -36.60 -0.29
N LYS A 247 21.62 -35.69 -1.12
CA LYS A 247 22.96 -35.83 -1.67
C LYS A 247 24.03 -35.73 -0.57
N ASN A 248 23.89 -34.81 0.37
CA ASN A 248 24.84 -34.68 1.48
C ASN A 248 24.77 -35.85 2.45
N THR A 249 23.57 -36.40 2.73
CA THR A 249 23.44 -37.59 3.58
C THR A 249 24.08 -38.80 2.92
N THR A 250 23.77 -39.08 1.65
CA THR A 250 24.38 -40.19 0.90
C THR A 250 25.89 -40.03 0.77
N PHE A 251 26.39 -38.80 0.54
CA PHE A 251 27.83 -38.52 0.53
C PHE A 251 28.46 -38.79 1.90
N ASN A 252 27.87 -38.27 2.98
CA ASN A 252 28.36 -38.51 4.34
C ASN A 252 28.38 -40.00 4.73
N GLU A 253 27.34 -40.75 4.34
CA GLU A 253 27.31 -42.21 4.52
C GLU A 253 28.43 -42.90 3.76
N PHE A 254 28.65 -42.53 2.49
CA PHE A 254 29.74 -43.04 1.68
C PHE A 254 31.12 -42.78 2.30
N PHE A 255 31.39 -41.56 2.78
CA PHE A 255 32.65 -41.26 3.46
C PHE A 255 32.77 -41.95 4.82
N SER A 256 31.68 -42.09 5.56
CA SER A 256 31.65 -42.83 6.82
C SER A 256 32.06 -44.30 6.60
N GLU A 257 31.52 -44.94 5.57
CA GLU A 257 31.89 -46.31 5.20
C GLU A 257 33.35 -46.42 4.71
N ILE A 258 33.83 -45.44 3.94
CA ILE A 258 35.26 -45.38 3.56
C ILE A 258 36.15 -45.27 4.80
N VAL A 259 35.82 -44.38 5.73
CA VAL A 259 36.61 -44.18 6.96
C VAL A 259 36.60 -45.44 7.81
N LYS A 260 35.44 -46.12 7.95
CA LYS A 260 35.35 -47.42 8.63
C LYS A 260 36.22 -48.48 7.96
N SER A 261 36.18 -48.55 6.62
CA SER A 261 37.02 -49.47 5.84
C SER A 261 38.51 -49.20 6.02
N LEU A 262 38.92 -47.93 5.98
CA LEU A 262 40.31 -47.52 6.22
C LEU A 262 40.76 -47.84 7.64
N LEU A 263 39.92 -47.58 8.64
CA LEU A 263 40.19 -47.92 10.03
C LEU A 263 40.35 -49.43 10.22
N LEU A 264 39.52 -50.24 9.54
CA LEU A 264 39.66 -51.69 9.54
C LEU A 264 40.96 -52.14 8.87
N LYS A 265 41.32 -51.57 7.71
CA LYS A 265 42.60 -51.83 7.03
C LYS A 265 43.79 -51.48 7.91
N LEU A 266 43.77 -50.34 8.60
CA LEU A 266 44.83 -49.93 9.52
C LEU A 266 44.94 -50.92 10.69
N LYS A 267 43.82 -51.37 11.27
CA LYS A 267 43.83 -52.42 12.31
C LYS A 267 44.45 -53.73 11.81
N VAL A 268 44.14 -54.15 10.58
CA VAL A 268 44.73 -55.34 9.96
C VAL A 268 46.24 -55.16 9.78
N ILE A 269 46.69 -54.02 9.25
CA ILE A 269 48.13 -53.71 9.10
C ILE A 269 48.83 -53.72 10.46
N ARG A 270 48.21 -53.16 11.50
CA ARG A 270 48.74 -53.19 12.87
C ARG A 270 48.89 -54.62 13.39
N LEU A 271 47.88 -55.47 13.20
CA LEU A 271 47.94 -56.88 13.59
C LEU A 271 49.03 -57.62 12.81
N GLN A 272 49.12 -57.40 11.50
CA GLN A 272 50.14 -58.01 10.65
C GLN A 272 51.55 -57.58 11.08
N ALA A 273 51.75 -56.29 11.41
CA ALA A 273 53.01 -55.80 11.96
C ALA A 273 53.34 -56.47 13.31
N LEU A 274 52.36 -56.60 14.21
CA LEU A 274 52.54 -57.31 15.48
C LEU A 274 52.89 -58.78 15.27
N THR A 275 52.21 -59.48 14.37
CA THR A 275 52.53 -60.89 14.03
C THR A 275 53.91 -61.03 13.41
N ASN A 276 54.34 -60.06 12.59
CA ASN A 276 55.68 -60.08 11.99
C ASN A 276 56.78 -59.81 13.04
N VAL A 277 56.55 -58.93 14.01
CA VAL A 277 57.51 -58.63 15.10
C VAL A 277 57.56 -59.76 16.12
N TYR A 278 56.39 -60.26 16.52
CA TYR A 278 56.22 -61.38 17.44
C TYR A 278 55.98 -62.68 16.66
N ASP A 279 56.92 -63.02 15.78
CA ASP A 279 56.95 -64.35 15.18
C ASP A 279 57.14 -65.42 16.27
N LYS A 280 56.68 -66.63 16.00
CA LYS A 280 56.75 -67.76 16.94
C LYS A 280 58.18 -67.97 17.46
N LYS A 281 59.17 -67.80 16.57
CA LYS A 281 60.61 -67.89 16.92
C LYS A 281 61.07 -66.77 17.84
N THR A 282 60.62 -65.53 17.62
CA THR A 282 61.04 -64.39 18.46
C THR A 282 60.39 -64.47 19.84
N VAL A 283 59.13 -64.92 19.92
CA VAL A 283 58.43 -65.17 21.19
C VAL A 283 59.08 -66.31 21.98
N GLU A 284 59.41 -67.43 21.33
CA GLU A 284 60.15 -68.53 21.98
C GLU A 284 61.51 -68.06 22.51
N SER A 285 62.25 -67.28 21.72
CA SER A 285 63.54 -66.70 22.14
C SER A 285 63.41 -65.73 23.31
N LEU A 286 62.40 -64.86 23.29
CA LEU A 286 62.09 -63.93 24.39
C LEU A 286 61.70 -64.68 25.67
N ASN A 287 60.96 -65.79 25.56
CA ASN A 287 60.64 -66.61 26.72
C ASN A 287 61.89 -67.27 27.32
N VAL A 288 62.81 -67.77 26.50
CA VAL A 288 64.10 -68.31 26.98
C VAL A 288 64.93 -67.23 27.67
N ILE A 289 65.01 -66.02 27.09
CA ILE A 289 65.71 -64.90 27.73
C ILE A 289 65.05 -64.56 29.08
N ARG A 290 63.71 -64.54 29.12
CA ARG A 290 62.96 -64.26 30.35
C ARG A 290 63.21 -65.32 31.43
N THR A 291 63.20 -66.61 31.09
CA THR A 291 63.49 -67.68 32.06
C THR A 291 64.90 -67.56 32.59
N ASN A 292 65.89 -67.31 31.72
CA ASN A 292 67.28 -67.14 32.13
C ASN A 292 67.47 -65.92 33.06
N LEU A 293 66.83 -64.78 32.75
CA LEU A 293 66.89 -63.60 33.62
C LEU A 293 66.26 -63.84 34.99
N ILE A 294 65.13 -64.57 35.04
CA ILE A 294 64.48 -64.94 36.31
C ILE A 294 65.38 -65.89 37.12
N GLU A 295 66.07 -66.82 36.46
CA GLU A 295 67.05 -67.70 37.11
C GLU A 295 68.25 -66.91 37.64
N GLU A 296 68.83 -66.01 36.85
CA GLU A 296 69.92 -65.14 37.30
C GLU A 296 69.51 -64.22 38.45
N GLU A 297 68.29 -63.68 38.43
CA GLU A 297 67.74 -62.86 39.51
C GLU A 297 67.62 -63.67 40.79
N LYS A 298 67.09 -64.89 40.72
CA LYS A 298 67.04 -65.81 41.87
C LYS A 298 68.43 -66.17 42.39
N GLU A 299 69.38 -66.44 41.51
CA GLU A 299 70.76 -66.71 41.92
C GLU A 299 71.39 -65.50 42.62
N LYS A 300 71.19 -64.29 42.10
CA LYS A 300 71.69 -63.08 42.73
C LYS A 300 71.00 -62.80 44.05
N SER A 301 69.69 -63.01 44.14
CA SER A 301 68.93 -62.87 45.39
C SER A 301 69.42 -63.83 46.46
N THR A 302 69.61 -65.11 46.13
CA THR A 302 70.15 -66.10 47.07
C THR A 302 71.59 -65.80 47.47
N LYS A 303 72.43 -65.30 46.56
CA LYS A 303 73.78 -64.82 46.88
C LYS A 303 73.74 -63.61 47.82
N LEU A 304 72.83 -62.67 47.59
CA LEU A 304 72.64 -61.50 48.45
C LEU A 304 72.17 -61.91 49.84
N GLU A 305 71.18 -62.80 49.94
CA GLU A 305 70.71 -63.36 51.21
C GLU A 305 71.85 -64.06 51.98
N ARG A 306 72.69 -64.85 51.29
CA ARG A 306 73.88 -65.47 51.92
C ARG A 306 74.86 -64.42 52.44
N LEU A 307 75.22 -63.44 51.63
CA LEU A 307 76.12 -62.34 52.03
C LEU A 307 75.54 -61.54 53.20
N ASN A 308 74.23 -61.32 53.22
CA ASN A 308 73.57 -60.62 54.31
C ASN A 308 73.56 -61.44 55.61
N ASN A 309 73.40 -62.77 55.51
CA ASN A 309 73.53 -63.66 56.66
C ASN A 309 74.97 -63.69 57.18
N GLU A 310 75.97 -63.79 56.30
CA GLU A 310 77.39 -63.68 56.68
C GLU A 310 77.68 -62.33 57.35
N LEU A 311 77.13 -61.23 56.81
CA LEU A 311 77.30 -59.90 57.40
C LEU A 311 76.61 -59.81 58.77
N MET A 312 75.42 -60.39 58.94
CA MET A 312 74.77 -60.49 60.25
C MET A 312 75.60 -61.29 61.26
N GLU A 313 76.21 -62.41 60.83
CA GLU A 313 77.14 -63.17 61.68
C GLU A 313 78.33 -62.29 62.10
N TYR A 314 78.97 -61.59 61.15
CA TYR A 314 80.04 -60.64 61.46
C TYR A 314 79.60 -59.50 62.38
N GLN A 315 78.39 -58.97 62.19
CA GLN A 315 77.85 -57.91 63.04
C GLN A 315 77.59 -58.41 64.47
N SER A 316 77.07 -59.63 64.62
CA SER A 316 76.86 -60.25 65.94
C SER A 316 78.18 -60.50 66.68
N ILE A 317 79.25 -60.87 65.94
CA ILE A 317 80.61 -60.98 66.49
C ILE A 317 81.15 -59.58 66.84
N GLY A 318 80.74 -58.53 66.11
CA GLY A 318 81.09 -57.14 66.39
C GLY A 318 80.67 -56.68 67.79
N ASP A 319 79.46 -57.05 68.24
CA ASP A 319 78.98 -56.73 69.59
C ASP A 319 79.82 -57.44 70.68
N GLU A 320 80.22 -58.70 70.43
CA GLU A 320 81.15 -59.42 71.32
C GLU A 320 82.54 -58.75 71.34
N PHE A 321 83.02 -58.29 70.18
CA PHE A 321 84.26 -57.53 70.07
C PHE A 321 84.19 -56.20 70.82
N GLU A 322 83.07 -55.49 70.76
CA GLU A 322 82.87 -54.23 71.46
C GLU A 322 82.88 -54.43 72.98
N GLN A 323 82.33 -55.54 73.49
CA GLN A 323 82.47 -55.93 74.90
C GLN A 323 83.93 -56.19 75.29
N ILE A 324 84.69 -56.90 74.45
CA ILE A 324 86.13 -57.14 74.70
C ILE A 324 86.90 -55.82 74.72
N VAL A 325 86.60 -54.90 73.79
CA VAL A 325 87.22 -53.57 73.73
C VAL A 325 86.87 -52.75 74.98
N GLN A 326 85.62 -52.78 75.46
CA GLN A 326 85.22 -52.09 76.71
C GLN A 326 85.97 -52.65 77.92
N VAL A 327 86.06 -53.97 78.06
CA VAL A 327 86.83 -54.62 79.14
C VAL A 327 88.30 -54.21 79.06
N TYR A 328 88.88 -54.17 77.87
CA TYR A 328 90.25 -53.72 77.67
C TYR A 328 90.46 -52.25 78.04
N LEU A 329 89.53 -51.36 77.66
CA LEU A 329 89.56 -49.94 78.05
C LEU A 329 89.43 -49.75 79.56
N ASP A 330 88.61 -50.53 80.23
CA ASP A 330 88.48 -50.49 81.69
C ASP A 330 89.75 -50.98 82.38
N ILE A 331 90.40 -52.02 81.84
CA ILE A 331 91.72 -52.45 82.32
C ILE A 331 92.76 -51.35 82.13
N ILE A 332 92.79 -50.67 80.98
CA ILE A 332 93.70 -49.53 80.74
C ILE A 332 93.43 -48.42 81.77
N LYS A 333 92.17 -48.06 82.01
CA LYS A 333 91.82 -47.05 83.03
C LYS A 333 92.27 -47.49 84.42
N GLN A 334 92.10 -48.77 84.77
CA GLN A 334 92.59 -49.28 86.05
C GLN A 334 94.13 -49.20 86.13
N ILE A 335 94.84 -49.49 85.04
CA ILE A 335 96.29 -49.31 84.95
C ILE A 335 96.65 -47.83 85.12
N GLU A 336 95.97 -46.90 84.46
CA GLU A 336 96.19 -45.46 84.62
C GLU A 336 95.91 -44.99 86.05
N THR A 337 94.81 -45.43 86.68
CA THR A 337 94.52 -45.08 88.08
C THR A 337 95.56 -45.65 89.04
N THR A 338 96.04 -46.87 88.80
CA THR A 338 97.09 -47.46 89.64
C THR A 338 98.43 -46.78 89.40
N GLU A 339 98.75 -46.36 88.17
CA GLU A 339 99.91 -45.52 87.89
C GLU A 339 99.82 -44.14 88.56
N ASP A 340 98.65 -43.50 88.53
CA ASP A 340 98.41 -42.22 89.19
C ASP A 340 98.47 -42.35 90.72
N ASP A 341 97.95 -43.44 91.29
CA ASP A 341 98.08 -43.75 92.72
C ASP A 341 99.54 -44.02 93.10
N ILE A 342 100.30 -44.74 92.26
CA ILE A 342 101.74 -44.93 92.44
C ILE A 342 102.49 -43.59 92.37
N ARG A 343 102.08 -42.66 91.50
CA ARG A 343 102.66 -41.31 91.43
C ARG A 343 102.33 -40.47 92.67
N ARG A 344 101.08 -40.51 93.15
CA ARG A 344 100.68 -39.82 94.40
C ARG A 344 101.44 -40.34 95.63
N ILE A 345 101.64 -41.65 95.74
CA ILE A 345 102.41 -42.25 96.84
C ILE A 345 103.91 -41.89 96.76
N LYS A 346 104.43 -41.51 95.58
CA LYS A 346 105.81 -41.03 95.42
C LYS A 346 105.99 -39.53 95.72
N GLU A 347 104.92 -38.77 95.86
CA GLU A 347 104.95 -37.32 96.14
C GLU A 347 104.62 -36.96 97.61
N GLU A 348 104.27 -37.94 98.45
CA GLU A 348 104.34 -37.89 99.93
C GLU A 348 105.67 -38.48 100.43
#